data_AF-A0A971P3G5-F1
#
_entry.id   AF-A0A971P3G5-F1
#
_cell.length_a   1.000
_cell.length_b   1.000
_cell.length_c   1.000
_cell.angle_alpha   90.00
_cell.angle_beta   90.00
_cell.angle_gamma   90.00
#
_symmetry.space_group_name_H-M   'P 1'
#
loop_
_entity.id
_entity.type
_entity.pdbx_description
1 polymer ?
#
loop_
_entity_poly.entity_id
_entity_poly.type
_entity_poly.pdbx_seq_one_letter_code
_entity_poly.pdbx_strand_id
1 'polypeptide(L)'
;MDQHQMTAEEIYAFARRVAMQFLSKQGLNLHEHLLGDATQEIALAGFQNWEKTKDIAFTKKRIRDRMKTWWVRHCIREKRQPKPESTLSAVDTDGDEELTVYETRQDRRVEPDQEAAVQDFLENCLTPRQRDIVQFSAAGFSDDEVALQIGVSVRTVQRERQVMKDKYKREFDKHV
;
A
#
# COMPACT_ATOMS: atom_id res chain seq x y z
N MET A 1 19.02 4.44 47.19
CA MET A 1 18.22 4.45 45.95
C MET A 1 18.74 5.59 45.10
N ASP A 2 19.36 5.26 43.97
CA ASP A 2 20.06 6.22 43.12
C ASP A 2 19.10 7.26 42.52
N GLN A 3 19.46 8.53 42.63
CA GLN A 3 18.77 9.64 41.96
C GLN A 3 18.71 9.48 40.42
N HIS A 4 19.43 8.51 39.86
CA HIS A 4 19.41 8.17 38.43
C HIS A 4 18.34 7.16 38.02
N GLN A 5 17.83 6.30 38.91
CA GLN A 5 16.78 5.35 38.55
C GLN A 5 15.40 6.02 38.42
N MET A 6 15.15 7.07 39.19
CA MET A 6 13.88 7.79 39.18
C MET A 6 13.64 8.59 37.88
N THR A 7 14.69 8.97 37.13
CA THR A 7 14.54 9.84 35.95
C THR A 7 14.11 9.11 34.68
N ALA A 8 14.57 7.87 34.48
CA ALA A 8 14.20 7.08 33.30
C ALA A 8 12.71 6.71 33.32
N GLU A 9 12.21 6.28 34.48
CA GLU A 9 10.80 5.97 34.70
C GLU A 9 9.92 7.21 34.54
N GLU A 10 10.33 8.37 35.08
CA GLU A 10 9.62 9.64 34.90
C GLU A 10 9.54 10.06 33.44
N ILE A 11 10.64 9.92 32.69
CA ILE A 11 10.71 10.23 31.26
C ILE A 11 9.77 9.30 30.48
N TYR A 12 9.79 8.00 30.78
CA TYR A 12 8.92 7.01 30.14
C TYR A 12 7.44 7.28 30.45
N ALA A 13 7.09 7.50 31.72
CA ALA A 13 5.73 7.82 32.14
C ALA A 13 5.22 9.14 31.53
N PHE A 14 6.11 10.13 31.34
CA PHE A 14 5.77 11.36 30.65
C PHE A 14 5.57 11.14 29.15
N ALA A 15 6.48 10.42 28.49
CA ALA A 15 6.37 10.03 27.08
C ALA A 15 5.05 9.30 26.81
N ARG A 16 4.71 8.30 27.62
CA ARG A 16 3.47 7.53 27.50
C ARG A 16 2.23 8.43 27.60
N ARG A 17 2.20 9.36 28.56
CA ARG A 17 1.11 10.32 28.70
C ARG A 17 0.99 11.25 27.49
N VAL A 18 2.12 11.75 26.97
CA VAL A 18 2.13 12.59 25.78
C VAL A 18 1.62 11.82 24.56
N ALA A 19 2.10 10.59 24.35
CA ALA A 19 1.64 9.73 23.26
C ALA A 19 0.14 9.43 23.36
N MET A 20 -0.33 9.03 24.54
CA MET A 20 -1.74 8.75 24.80
C MET A 20 -2.63 9.98 24.54
N GLN A 21 -2.26 11.15 25.06
CA GLN A 21 -2.99 12.40 24.83
C GLN A 21 -2.98 12.85 23.38
N PHE A 22 -1.90 12.57 22.64
CA PHE A 22 -1.79 12.96 21.25
C PHE A 22 -2.62 12.03 20.36
N LEU A 23 -2.47 10.71 20.52
CA LEU A 23 -3.22 9.71 19.75
C LEU A 23 -4.72 9.79 20.04
N SER A 24 -5.12 10.10 21.27
CA SER A 24 -6.54 10.29 21.60
C SER A 24 -7.16 11.47 20.87
N LYS A 25 -6.41 12.56 20.71
CA LYS A 25 -6.83 13.72 19.90
C LYS A 25 -6.92 13.41 18.41
N GLN A 26 -6.21 12.40 17.92
CA GLN A 26 -6.30 11.94 16.54
C GLN A 26 -7.36 10.84 16.33
N GLY A 27 -8.09 10.44 17.38
CA GLY A 27 -9.11 9.39 17.30
C GLY A 27 -8.55 7.95 17.34
N LEU A 28 -7.26 7.77 17.63
CA LEU A 28 -6.57 6.47 17.59
C LEU A 28 -6.48 5.79 18.98
N ASN A 29 -7.54 5.89 19.78
CA ASN A 29 -7.55 5.46 21.18
C ASN A 29 -7.28 3.96 21.42
N LEU A 30 -7.46 3.11 20.40
CA LEU A 30 -7.45 1.65 20.51
C LEU A 30 -6.20 1.00 19.90
N HIS A 31 -5.28 1.77 19.32
CA HIS A 31 -4.09 1.21 18.68
C HIS A 31 -2.96 1.04 19.70
N GLU A 32 -3.01 -0.07 20.47
CA GLU A 32 -2.01 -0.39 21.48
C GLU A 32 -0.59 -0.43 20.92
N HIS A 33 -0.42 -1.01 19.72
CA HIS A 33 0.87 -1.04 19.03
C HIS A 33 1.41 0.36 18.71
N LEU A 34 0.54 1.26 18.21
CA LEU A 34 0.94 2.65 17.90
C LEU A 34 1.33 3.42 19.17
N LEU A 35 0.60 3.20 20.26
CA LEU A 35 0.94 3.80 21.55
C LEU A 35 2.29 3.28 22.06
N GLY A 36 2.54 1.98 21.94
CA GLY A 36 3.80 1.34 22.30
C GLY A 36 4.98 1.93 21.51
N ASP A 37 4.89 1.91 20.19
CA ASP A 37 5.92 2.41 19.28
C ASP A 37 6.24 3.89 19.50
N ALA A 38 5.19 4.72 19.58
CA ALA A 38 5.34 6.14 19.84
C ALA A 38 6.01 6.39 21.19
N THR A 39 5.57 5.69 22.24
CA THR A 39 6.11 5.84 23.59
C THR A 39 7.58 5.45 23.64
N GLN A 40 7.95 4.29 23.08
CA GLN A 40 9.33 3.82 23.08
C GLN A 40 10.26 4.78 22.34
N GLU A 41 9.89 5.19 21.12
CA GLU A 41 10.76 6.05 20.30
C GLU A 41 10.97 7.42 20.95
N ILE A 42 9.90 8.07 21.44
CA ILE A 42 10.03 9.39 22.05
C ILE A 42 10.65 9.34 23.45
N ALA A 43 10.45 8.25 24.21
CA ALA A 43 11.09 8.06 25.51
C ALA A 43 12.61 7.87 25.36
N LEU A 44 13.05 7.04 24.43
CA LEU A 44 14.47 6.84 24.11
C LEU A 44 15.13 8.17 23.70
N ALA A 45 14.49 8.93 22.81
CA ALA A 45 14.98 10.24 22.41
C ALA A 45 14.97 11.26 23.58
N GLY A 46 13.99 11.17 24.48
CA GLY A 46 13.94 11.96 25.70
C GLY A 46 15.11 11.64 26.64
N PHE A 47 15.36 10.35 26.87
CA PHE A 47 16.45 9.88 27.73
C PHE A 47 17.82 10.33 27.21
N GLN A 48 18.09 10.16 25.91
CA GLN A 48 19.33 10.64 25.29
C GLN A 48 19.54 12.15 25.42
N ASN A 49 18.46 12.93 25.40
CA ASN A 49 18.54 14.38 25.61
C ASN A 49 18.82 14.72 27.07
N TRP A 50 18.10 14.06 27.99
CA TRP A 50 18.34 14.23 29.43
C TRP A 50 19.76 13.82 29.80
N GLU A 51 20.30 12.75 29.23
CA GLU A 51 21.66 12.31 29.49
C GLU A 51 22.70 13.40 29.15
N LYS A 52 22.47 14.14 28.07
CA LYS A 52 23.33 15.23 27.60
C LYS A 52 23.15 16.53 28.38
N THR A 53 21.92 16.94 28.64
CA THR A 53 21.63 18.26 29.22
C THR A 53 21.46 18.23 30.73
N LYS A 54 21.12 17.07 31.29
CA LYS A 54 20.66 16.86 32.67
C LYS A 54 19.49 17.75 33.09
N ASP A 55 18.75 18.30 32.11
CA ASP A 55 17.60 19.19 32.32
C ASP A 55 16.29 18.48 31.94
N ILE A 56 15.46 18.23 32.96
CA ILE A 56 14.14 17.59 32.84
C ILE A 56 13.12 18.48 32.10
N ALA A 57 13.13 19.79 32.32
CA ALA A 57 12.16 20.69 31.69
C ALA A 57 12.42 20.76 30.18
N PHE A 58 13.69 20.87 29.79
CA PHE A 58 14.10 20.79 28.40
C PHE A 58 13.75 19.44 27.77
N THR A 59 13.99 18.34 28.49
CA THR A 59 13.65 16.99 28.03
C THR A 59 12.16 16.82 27.77
N LYS A 60 11.29 17.28 28.69
CA LYS A 60 9.83 17.24 28.52
C LYS A 60 9.36 18.07 27.32
N LYS A 61 9.99 19.21 27.06
CA LYS A 61 9.73 20.01 25.84
C LYS A 61 10.10 19.21 24.59
N ARG A 62 11.30 18.62 24.56
CA ARG A 62 11.77 17.81 23.43
C ARG A 62 10.91 16.58 23.14
N ILE A 63 10.42 15.90 24.17
CA ILE A 63 9.50 14.76 24.02
C ILE A 63 8.22 15.18 23.27
N ARG A 64 7.64 16.34 23.61
CA ARG A 64 6.46 16.87 22.92
C ARG A 64 6.74 17.21 21.45
N ASP A 65 7.89 17.84 21.17
CA ASP A 65 8.29 18.15 19.80
C ASP A 65 8.56 16.87 18.99
N ARG A 66 9.14 15.86 19.63
CA ARG A 66 9.42 14.57 19.01
C ARG A 66 8.15 13.79 18.68
N MET A 67 7.11 13.87 19.52
CA MET A 67 5.80 13.26 19.23
C MET A 67 5.21 13.80 17.92
N LYS A 68 5.28 15.12 17.69
CA LYS A 68 4.81 15.73 16.42
C LYS A 68 5.61 15.21 15.23
N THR A 69 6.94 15.16 15.37
CA THR A 69 7.84 14.67 14.32
C THR A 69 7.61 13.20 14.01
N TRP A 70 7.41 12.40 15.07
CA TRP A 70 7.09 10.98 14.98
C TRP A 70 5.80 10.77 14.20
N TRP A 71 4.74 11.52 14.52
CA TRP A 71 3.47 11.44 13.82
C TRP A 71 3.59 11.75 12.34
N VAL A 72 4.28 12.84 11.98
CA VAL A 72 4.53 13.19 10.57
C VAL A 72 5.26 12.06 9.85
N ARG A 73 6.30 11.49 10.47
CA ARG A 73 7.03 10.36 9.89
C ARG A 73 6.14 9.12 9.76
N HIS A 74 5.31 8.84 10.76
CA HIS A 74 4.39 7.71 10.77
C HIS A 74 3.37 7.83 9.63
N CYS A 75 2.70 8.97 9.47
CA CYS A 75 1.78 9.21 8.35
C CYS A 75 2.47 9.10 6.99
N ILE A 76 3.72 9.56 6.85
CA ILE A 76 4.49 9.39 5.61
C ILE A 76 4.82 7.92 5.38
N ARG A 77 5.17 7.18 6.44
CA ARG A 77 5.49 5.75 6.36
C ARG A 77 4.25 4.95 5.95
N GLU A 78 3.10 5.17 6.59
CA GLU A 78 1.84 4.51 6.20
C GLU A 78 1.48 4.78 4.74
N LYS A 79 1.61 6.03 4.26
CA LYS A 79 1.36 6.36 2.85
C LYS A 79 2.31 5.68 1.86
N ARG A 80 3.49 5.26 2.32
CA ARG A 80 4.54 4.63 1.52
C ARG A 80 4.65 3.12 1.76
N GLN A 81 3.88 2.56 2.69
CA GLN A 81 3.85 1.12 2.87
C GLN A 81 3.23 0.51 1.61
N PRO A 82 3.87 -0.52 1.00
CA PRO A 82 3.20 -1.31 -0.02
C PRO A 82 1.92 -1.85 0.60
N LYS A 83 0.80 -1.77 -0.13
CA LYS A 83 -0.47 -2.33 0.35
C LYS A 83 -0.21 -3.78 0.78
N PRO A 84 -0.60 -4.19 1.99
CA PRO A 84 -0.35 -5.54 2.45
C PRO A 84 -0.97 -6.52 1.45
N GLU A 85 -0.16 -7.43 0.91
CA GLU A 85 -0.61 -8.47 -0.03
C GLU A 85 -1.55 -9.48 0.63
N SER A 86 -1.61 -9.50 1.96
CA SER A 86 -2.49 -10.34 2.74
C SER A 86 -3.62 -9.52 3.38
N THR A 87 -4.77 -9.49 2.71
CA THR A 87 -6.04 -9.11 3.33
C THR A 87 -6.53 -10.30 4.15
N LEU A 88 -5.96 -10.52 5.33
CA LEU A 88 -6.67 -11.30 6.35
C LEU A 88 -7.80 -10.40 6.84
N SER A 89 -8.95 -10.52 6.18
CA SER A 89 -10.21 -9.97 6.66
C SER A 89 -10.39 -10.44 8.09
N ALA A 90 -10.38 -9.51 9.05
CA ALA A 90 -10.93 -9.75 10.37
C ALA A 90 -12.43 -10.00 10.17
N VAL A 91 -12.77 -11.24 9.88
CA VAL A 91 -14.15 -11.71 9.90
C VAL A 91 -14.50 -11.84 11.38
N ASP A 92 -15.31 -10.89 11.85
CA ASP A 92 -16.09 -11.08 13.07
C ASP A 92 -17.08 -12.23 12.78
N THR A 93 -16.66 -13.45 13.05
CA THR A 93 -17.49 -14.66 12.90
C THR A 93 -18.05 -15.04 14.26
N ASP A 94 -19.20 -14.45 14.61
CA ASP A 94 -20.18 -15.13 15.45
C ASP A 94 -21.12 -15.90 14.51
N GLY A 95 -20.98 -17.23 14.51
CA GLY A 95 -21.93 -18.14 13.87
C GLY A 95 -21.41 -18.85 12.63
N ASP A 96 -21.03 -20.11 12.83
CA ASP A 96 -21.16 -21.26 11.92
C ASP A 96 -20.91 -21.01 10.42
N GLU A 97 -19.64 -21.16 10.01
CA GLU A 97 -19.22 -22.00 8.87
C GLU A 97 -17.70 -21.84 8.69
N GLU A 98 -16.95 -22.75 9.30
CA GLU A 98 -15.52 -22.91 9.11
C GLU A 98 -15.26 -23.57 7.74
N LEU A 99 -15.36 -22.79 6.66
CA LEU A 99 -15.04 -23.23 5.29
C LEU A 99 -13.71 -22.59 4.82
N THR A 100 -12.63 -23.32 5.09
CA THR A 100 -11.38 -23.41 4.30
C THR A 100 -10.91 -22.18 3.51
N VAL A 101 -10.12 -21.33 4.18
CA VAL A 101 -9.24 -20.31 3.55
C VAL A 101 -8.17 -20.91 2.60
N TYR A 102 -8.08 -22.23 2.48
CA TYR A 102 -7.18 -22.92 1.54
C TYR A 102 -7.76 -23.22 0.15
N GLU A 103 -9.04 -22.91 -0.13
CA GLU A 103 -9.69 -23.28 -1.40
C GLU A 103 -9.99 -22.11 -2.35
N THR A 104 -9.31 -20.97 -2.21
CA THR A 104 -9.28 -19.94 -3.27
C THR A 104 -7.93 -19.85 -3.96
N ARG A 105 -7.32 -21.00 -4.26
CA ARG A 105 -6.64 -21.12 -5.56
C ARG A 105 -7.76 -21.06 -6.58
N GLN A 106 -8.10 -19.86 -7.05
CA GLN A 106 -8.86 -19.73 -8.29
C GLN A 106 -8.13 -20.60 -9.31
N ASP A 107 -8.80 -21.66 -9.72
CA ASP A 107 -8.35 -22.55 -10.75
C ASP A 107 -8.04 -21.66 -11.96
N ARG A 108 -6.75 -21.45 -12.24
CA ARG A 108 -6.28 -20.71 -13.43
C ARG A 108 -6.43 -21.55 -14.69
N ARG A 109 -7.32 -22.55 -14.69
CA ARG A 109 -7.94 -23.03 -15.90
C ARG A 109 -8.81 -21.89 -16.40
N VAL A 110 -8.20 -21.01 -17.18
CA VAL A 110 -8.97 -20.19 -18.12
C VAL A 110 -9.88 -21.18 -18.84
N GLU A 111 -11.18 -20.98 -18.74
CA GLU A 111 -12.17 -21.75 -19.50
C GLU A 111 -11.65 -21.82 -20.95
N PRO A 112 -11.43 -23.01 -21.55
CA PRO A 112 -10.80 -23.13 -22.87
C PRO A 112 -11.55 -22.33 -23.94
N ASP A 113 -12.84 -22.11 -23.73
CA ASP A 113 -13.73 -21.32 -24.57
C ASP A 113 -13.34 -19.82 -24.60
N GLN A 114 -12.80 -19.28 -23.49
CA GLN A 114 -12.34 -17.89 -23.43
C GLN A 114 -11.00 -17.70 -24.14
N GLU A 115 -10.06 -18.64 -24.01
CA GLU A 115 -8.79 -18.59 -24.74
C GLU A 115 -9.01 -18.71 -26.24
N ALA A 116 -9.91 -19.60 -26.67
CA ALA A 116 -10.27 -19.76 -28.07
C ALA A 116 -10.90 -18.50 -28.66
N ALA A 117 -11.81 -17.83 -27.93
CA ALA A 117 -12.42 -16.58 -28.37
C ALA A 117 -11.42 -15.42 -28.45
N VAL A 118 -10.47 -15.34 -27.50
CA VAL A 118 -9.39 -14.35 -27.55
C VAL A 118 -8.47 -14.62 -28.74
N GLN A 119 -8.10 -15.88 -28.98
CA GLN A 119 -7.24 -16.24 -30.10
C GLN A 119 -7.91 -15.95 -31.44
N ASP A 120 -9.20 -16.28 -31.60
CA ASP A 120 -9.98 -15.97 -32.80
C ASP A 120 -10.03 -14.46 -33.06
N PHE A 121 -10.25 -13.65 -32.02
CA PHE A 121 -10.23 -12.19 -32.15
C PHE A 121 -8.85 -11.65 -32.58
N LEU A 122 -7.76 -12.17 -32.00
CA LEU A 122 -6.40 -11.77 -32.35
C LEU A 122 -6.01 -12.16 -33.79
N GLU A 123 -6.51 -13.29 -34.27
CA GLU A 123 -6.20 -13.82 -35.59
C GLU A 123 -7.06 -13.18 -36.69
N ASN A 124 -8.37 -13.03 -36.45
CA ASN A 124 -9.34 -12.68 -37.48
C ASN A 124 -9.82 -11.22 -37.44
N CYS A 125 -9.78 -10.55 -36.28
CA CYS A 125 -10.30 -9.17 -36.14
C CYS A 125 -9.22 -8.07 -36.13
N LEU A 126 -7.99 -8.44 -35.80
CA LEU A 126 -6.84 -7.53 -35.75
C LEU A 126 -5.97 -7.61 -37.00
N THR A 127 -5.52 -6.44 -37.47
CA THR A 127 -4.48 -6.38 -38.51
C THR A 127 -3.12 -6.80 -37.93
N PRO A 128 -2.14 -7.21 -38.77
CA PRO A 128 -0.81 -7.58 -38.28
C PRO A 128 -0.17 -6.50 -37.38
N ARG A 129 -0.28 -5.23 -37.77
CA ARG A 129 0.20 -4.10 -36.97
C ARG A 129 -0.53 -3.95 -35.63
N GLN A 130 -1.84 -4.20 -35.60
CA GLN A 130 -2.63 -4.18 -34.36
C GLN A 130 -2.22 -5.32 -33.42
N ARG A 131 -1.93 -6.50 -33.98
CA ARG A 131 -1.42 -7.65 -33.24
C ARG A 131 -0.06 -7.36 -32.60
N ASP A 132 0.86 -6.73 -33.34
CA ASP A 132 2.16 -6.33 -32.80
C ASP A 132 2.01 -5.39 -31.60
N ILE A 133 1.12 -4.39 -31.70
CA ILE A 133 0.81 -3.46 -30.59
C ILE A 133 0.30 -4.23 -29.37
N VAL A 134 -0.62 -5.17 -29.56
CA VAL A 134 -1.17 -5.97 -28.45
C VAL A 134 -0.10 -6.87 -27.83
N GLN A 135 0.75 -7.49 -28.65
CA GLN A 135 1.82 -8.37 -28.17
C GLN A 135 2.84 -7.61 -27.32
N PHE A 136 3.32 -6.44 -27.77
CA PHE A 136 4.24 -5.62 -26.97
C PHE A 136 3.56 -5.07 -25.71
N SER A 137 2.27 -4.74 -25.79
CA SER A 137 1.51 -4.32 -24.61
C SER A 137 1.36 -5.42 -23.57
N ALA A 138 1.08 -6.65 -24.02
CA ALA A 138 0.96 -7.82 -23.15
C ALA A 138 2.30 -8.16 -22.49
N ALA A 139 3.42 -7.86 -23.16
CA ALA A 139 4.76 -7.96 -22.60
C ALA A 139 5.14 -6.80 -21.65
N GLY A 140 4.23 -5.83 -21.41
CA GLY A 140 4.41 -4.75 -20.43
C GLY A 140 5.06 -3.48 -20.98
N PHE A 141 5.20 -3.34 -22.30
CA PHE A 141 5.81 -2.16 -22.91
C PHE A 141 4.87 -0.94 -22.84
N SER A 142 5.45 0.23 -22.56
CA SER A 142 4.75 1.52 -22.59
C SER A 142 4.49 1.98 -24.03
N ASP A 143 3.56 2.92 -24.23
CA ASP A 143 3.19 3.41 -25.57
C ASP A 143 4.38 4.02 -26.33
N ASP A 144 5.32 4.63 -25.62
CA ASP A 144 6.55 5.19 -26.20
C ASP A 144 7.48 4.08 -26.70
N GLU A 145 7.61 2.99 -25.93
CA GLU A 145 8.44 1.84 -26.31
C GLU A 145 7.81 1.02 -27.44
N VAL A 146 6.48 0.88 -27.45
CA VAL A 146 5.74 0.25 -28.54
C VAL A 146 5.88 1.06 -29.83
N ALA A 147 5.78 2.38 -29.74
CA ALA A 147 5.96 3.29 -30.86
C ALA A 147 7.37 3.16 -31.46
N LEU A 148 8.39 3.09 -30.61
CA LEU A 148 9.77 2.86 -31.01
C LEU A 148 9.96 1.51 -31.71
N GLN A 149 9.39 0.44 -31.15
CA GLN A 149 9.56 -0.93 -31.63
C GLN A 149 8.87 -1.18 -32.98
N ILE A 150 7.73 -0.52 -33.23
CA ILE A 150 6.94 -0.67 -34.46
C ILE A 150 7.32 0.41 -35.51
N GLY A 151 8.09 1.43 -35.13
CA GLY A 151 8.50 2.51 -36.01
C GLY A 151 7.34 3.46 -36.39
N VAL A 152 6.47 3.78 -35.42
CA VAL A 152 5.33 4.69 -35.61
C VAL A 152 5.31 5.78 -34.55
N SER A 153 4.46 6.79 -34.71
CA SER A 153 4.29 7.81 -33.66
C SER A 153 3.49 7.26 -32.47
N VAL A 154 3.78 7.77 -31.27
CA VAL A 154 3.01 7.46 -30.04
C VAL A 154 1.51 7.73 -30.24
N ARG A 155 1.17 8.82 -30.94
CA ARG A 155 -0.22 9.18 -31.28
C ARG A 155 -0.88 8.12 -32.17
N THR A 156 -0.12 7.48 -33.05
CA THR A 156 -0.59 6.37 -33.88
C THR A 156 -0.90 5.15 -33.02
N VAL A 157 -0.02 4.80 -32.07
CA VAL A 157 -0.25 3.68 -31.13
C VAL A 157 -1.52 3.90 -30.30
N GLN A 158 -1.69 5.09 -29.72
CA GLN A 158 -2.88 5.45 -28.94
C GLN A 158 -4.17 5.36 -29.76
N ARG A 159 -4.14 5.85 -31.01
CA ARG A 159 -5.29 5.76 -31.92
C ARG A 159 -5.62 4.30 -32.24
N GLU A 160 -4.63 3.49 -32.57
CA GLU A 160 -4.84 2.07 -32.87
C GLU A 160 -5.39 1.31 -31.65
N ARG A 161 -4.89 1.58 -30.43
CA ARG A 161 -5.46 1.01 -29.20
C ARG A 161 -6.93 1.33 -29.02
N GLN A 162 -7.32 2.58 -29.29
CA GLN A 162 -8.73 2.96 -29.18
C GLN A 162 -9.59 2.22 -30.21
N VAL A 163 -9.12 2.14 -31.46
CA VAL A 163 -9.80 1.38 -32.52
C VAL A 163 -9.95 -0.10 -32.13
N MET A 164 -8.92 -0.71 -31.54
CA MET A 164 -8.97 -2.10 -31.08
C MET A 164 -9.97 -2.31 -29.94
N LYS A 165 -10.04 -1.39 -28.96
CA LYS A 165 -11.05 -1.43 -27.89
C LYS A 165 -12.46 -1.32 -28.44
N ASP A 166 -12.69 -0.42 -29.40
CA ASP A 166 -13.99 -0.23 -30.01
C ASP A 166 -14.41 -1.47 -30.85
N LYS A 167 -13.45 -2.11 -31.54
CA LYS A 167 -13.67 -3.39 -32.24
C LYS A 167 -14.03 -4.51 -31.27
N TYR A 168 -13.25 -4.68 -30.21
CA TYR A 168 -13.50 -5.70 -29.19
C TYR A 168 -14.90 -5.54 -28.59
N LYS A 169 -15.27 -4.31 -28.21
CA LYS A 169 -16.61 -4.02 -27.67
C LYS A 169 -17.71 -4.42 -28.65
N ARG A 170 -17.56 -4.10 -29.94
CA ARG A 170 -18.56 -4.45 -30.96
C ARG A 170 -18.69 -5.94 -31.21
N GLU A 171 -17.59 -6.71 -31.17
CA GLU A 171 -17.65 -8.16 -31.33
C GLU A 171 -18.22 -8.83 -30.07
N PHE A 172 -17.84 -8.35 -28.88
CA PHE A 172 -18.36 -8.87 -27.62
C PHE A 172 -19.86 -8.60 -27.46
N ASP A 173 -20.34 -7.42 -27.85
CA ASP A 173 -21.77 -7.05 -27.84
C ASP A 173 -22.62 -7.88 -28.84
N LYS A 174 -22.02 -8.62 -29.79
CA LYS A 174 -22.76 -9.53 -30.70
C LYS A 174 -23.03 -10.92 -30.11
N HIS A 175 -22.32 -11.27 -29.04
CA HIS A 175 -22.37 -12.60 -28.42
C HIS A 175 -23.10 -12.62 -27.07
N VAL A 176 -23.74 -11.50 -26.70
CA VAL A 176 -24.67 -11.34 -25.56
C VAL A 176 -26.09 -11.19 -26.10
#